data_AF-A0A6N4QER5-F1
#
_entry.id   AF-A0A6N4QER5-F1
#
_cell.length_a   1.000
_cell.length_b   1.000
_cell.length_c   1.000
_cell.angle_alpha   90.00
_cell.angle_beta   90.00
_cell.angle_gamma   90.00
#
_symmetry.space_group_name_H-M   'P 1'
#
loop_
_entity.id
_entity.type
_entity.pdbx_description
1 polymer ?
#
loop_
_entity_poly.entity_id
_entity_poly.type
_entity_poly.pdbx_seq_one_letter_code
_entity_poly.pdbx_strand_id
1 'polypeptide(L)'
;MNTHLQKIKEYLRSLKEIIKDLIIRFYKIGTGETKLTRDFIFLFASWFSLLIFFSFFILAEQNPFRLLVPFQLYSYPSLDHREPIVIYISNGEGEQIPIHRKVLKQDETGAFIYQIVGEVGSPPYFDSVEALAKDGKLFSPKKLLDIRFALKQSWFLQKDSKLVIDWNVQILQDVMEKYRLPRTKSEETGDSEDENPNAPVDTITYYSAGTETGPKESEEVVNKRKILAMESTIRALNASLFENFKDLKTIEHQFSGELSPVYHWDSLSTLVTRP
;
A
#
# COMPACT_ATOMS: atom_id res chain seq x y z
N MET A 1 66.29 -48.55 -18.55
CA MET A 1 66.51 -47.08 -18.61
C MET A 1 65.14 -46.42 -18.76
N ASN A 2 64.60 -45.82 -17.69
CA ASN A 2 63.20 -45.37 -17.64
C ASN A 2 63.00 -44.01 -18.32
N THR A 3 62.84 -44.05 -19.64
CA THR A 3 62.59 -42.89 -20.53
C THR A 3 61.34 -42.08 -20.15
N HIS A 4 60.36 -42.69 -19.49
CA HIS A 4 59.15 -42.01 -19.01
C HIS A 4 59.40 -41.07 -17.83
N LEU A 5 60.28 -41.45 -16.89
CA LEU A 5 60.62 -40.61 -15.73
C LEU A 5 61.45 -39.39 -16.13
N GLN A 6 62.29 -39.50 -17.15
CA GLN A 6 63.03 -38.37 -17.71
C GLN A 6 62.09 -37.37 -18.40
N LYS A 7 61.13 -37.84 -19.22
CA LYS A 7 60.13 -36.97 -19.86
C LYS A 7 59.29 -36.20 -18.84
N ILE A 8 58.81 -36.86 -17.78
CA ILE A 8 58.03 -36.19 -16.72
C ILE A 8 58.86 -35.09 -16.04
N LYS A 9 60.14 -35.36 -15.77
CA LYS A 9 61.04 -34.39 -15.13
C LYS A 9 61.33 -33.17 -16.03
N GLU A 10 61.45 -33.37 -17.34
CA GLU A 10 61.59 -32.27 -18.31
C GLU A 10 60.32 -31.42 -18.41
N TYR A 11 59.14 -32.05 -18.48
CA TYR A 11 57.86 -31.33 -18.47
C TYR A 11 57.68 -30.50 -17.20
N LEU A 12 57.97 -31.07 -16.02
CA LEU A 12 57.90 -30.36 -14.74
C LEU A 12 58.88 -29.18 -14.68
N ARG A 13 60.06 -29.30 -15.30
CA ARG A 13 61.05 -28.23 -15.35
C ARG A 13 60.60 -27.09 -16.24
N SER A 14 60.04 -27.40 -17.42
CA SER A 14 59.46 -26.39 -18.31
C SER A 14 58.26 -25.66 -17.67
N LEU A 15 57.42 -26.41 -16.94
CA LEU A 15 56.24 -25.85 -16.29
C LEU A 15 56.64 -24.95 -15.11
N LYS A 16 57.70 -25.31 -14.37
CA LYS A 16 58.29 -24.45 -13.34
C LYS A 16 58.87 -23.15 -13.91
N GLU A 17 59.48 -23.20 -15.08
CA GLU A 17 60.00 -22.00 -15.76
C GLU A 17 58.87 -21.09 -16.26
N ILE A 18 57.80 -21.67 -16.83
CA ILE A 18 56.59 -20.93 -17.24
C ILE A 18 55.91 -20.25 -16.05
N ILE A 19 55.75 -20.97 -14.93
CA ILE A 19 55.17 -20.41 -13.70
C ILE A 19 56.04 -19.26 -13.17
N LYS A 20 57.37 -19.43 -13.18
CA LYS A 20 58.29 -18.38 -12.73
C LYS A 20 58.18 -17.13 -13.60
N ASP A 21 58.07 -17.29 -14.92
CA ASP A 21 57.90 -16.17 -15.84
C ASP A 21 56.54 -15.48 -15.67
N LEU A 22 55.47 -16.25 -15.42
CA LEU A 22 54.15 -15.74 -15.07
C LEU A 22 54.18 -14.93 -13.76
N ILE A 23 54.80 -15.43 -12.71
CA ILE A 23 54.92 -14.72 -11.43
C ILE A 23 55.70 -13.41 -11.61
N ILE A 24 56.78 -13.41 -12.39
CA ILE A 24 57.57 -12.20 -12.67
C ILE A 24 56.75 -11.20 -13.49
N ARG A 25 55.97 -11.66 -14.48
CA ARG A 25 55.06 -10.79 -15.25
C ARG A 25 53.97 -10.21 -14.36
N PHE A 26 53.34 -11.00 -13.50
CA PHE A 26 52.36 -10.52 -12.53
C PHE A 26 52.97 -9.53 -11.54
N TYR A 27 54.20 -9.79 -11.08
CA TYR A 27 54.92 -8.86 -10.21
C TYR A 27 55.21 -7.53 -10.92
N LYS A 28 55.71 -7.56 -12.16
CA LYS A 28 55.92 -6.36 -12.99
C LYS A 28 54.63 -5.61 -13.31
N ILE A 29 53.52 -6.34 -13.44
CA ILE A 29 52.19 -5.76 -13.58
C ILE A 29 51.77 -5.07 -12.27
N GLY A 30 52.00 -5.72 -11.12
CA GLY A 30 51.65 -5.17 -9.81
C GLY A 30 52.54 -4.00 -9.35
N THR A 31 53.82 -3.97 -9.75
CA THR A 31 54.77 -2.91 -9.36
C THR A 31 54.81 -1.74 -10.34
N GLY A 32 54.17 -1.85 -11.51
CA GLY A 32 54.04 -0.73 -12.45
C GLY A 32 55.35 -0.27 -13.11
N GLU A 33 56.34 -1.18 -13.28
CA GLU A 33 57.66 -0.86 -13.85
C GLU A 33 57.59 -0.29 -15.28
N THR A 34 56.56 -0.65 -16.06
CA THR A 34 56.40 -0.13 -17.43
C THR A 34 55.28 0.91 -17.50
N LYS A 35 55.48 1.95 -18.33
CA LYS A 35 54.51 3.05 -18.51
C LYS A 35 53.11 2.53 -18.85
N LEU A 36 53.04 1.54 -19.75
CA LEU A 36 51.78 0.95 -20.21
C LEU A 36 51.02 0.27 -19.06
N THR A 37 51.74 -0.42 -18.16
CA THR A 37 51.13 -1.04 -16.99
C THR A 37 50.65 -0.01 -15.97
N ARG A 38 51.41 1.06 -15.74
CA ARG A 38 51.00 2.13 -14.84
C ARG A 38 49.74 2.83 -15.33
N ASP A 39 49.67 3.10 -16.64
CA ASP A 39 48.51 3.70 -17.28
C ASP A 39 47.29 2.76 -17.20
N PHE A 40 47.49 1.45 -17.38
CA PHE A 40 46.44 0.44 -17.19
C PHE A 40 45.93 0.38 -15.75
N ILE A 41 46.82 0.32 -14.75
CA ILE A 41 46.44 0.28 -13.33
C ILE A 41 45.67 1.55 -12.97
N PHE A 42 46.13 2.71 -13.43
CA PHE A 42 45.43 3.98 -13.20
C PHE A 42 44.02 3.97 -13.81
N LEU A 43 43.90 3.56 -15.07
CA LEU A 43 42.61 3.51 -15.76
C LEU A 43 41.65 2.51 -15.09
N PHE A 44 42.17 1.33 -14.71
CA PHE A 44 41.42 0.29 -14.01
C PHE A 44 40.96 0.76 -12.64
N ALA A 45 41.85 1.35 -11.83
CA ALA A 45 41.52 1.87 -10.51
C ALA A 45 40.53 3.04 -10.59
N SER A 46 40.66 3.91 -11.59
CA SER A 46 39.72 5.01 -11.82
C SER A 46 38.32 4.49 -12.17
N TRP A 47 38.23 3.51 -13.07
CA TRP A 47 36.97 2.85 -13.39
C TRP A 47 36.36 2.12 -12.19
N PHE A 48 37.18 1.41 -11.44
CA PHE A 48 36.74 0.68 -10.25
C PHE A 48 36.23 1.63 -9.16
N SER A 49 36.93 2.75 -8.93
CA SER A 49 36.49 3.80 -8.02
C SER A 49 35.17 4.42 -8.46
N LEU A 50 34.98 4.65 -9.76
CA LEU A 50 33.73 5.17 -10.31
C LEU A 50 32.57 4.19 -10.09
N LEU A 51 32.78 2.89 -10.32
CA LEU A 51 31.77 1.86 -10.06
C LEU A 51 31.39 1.74 -8.58
N ILE A 52 32.37 1.78 -7.68
CA ILE A 52 32.12 1.78 -6.23
C ILE A 52 31.33 3.03 -5.82
N PHE A 53 31.71 4.19 -6.34
CA PHE A 53 31.03 5.45 -6.06
C PHE A 53 29.54 5.37 -6.44
N PHE A 54 29.22 5.00 -7.68
CA PHE A 54 27.81 4.86 -8.10
C PHE A 54 27.07 3.76 -7.32
N SER A 55 27.72 2.63 -7.04
CA SER A 55 27.10 1.56 -6.26
C SER A 55 26.71 2.01 -4.84
N PHE A 56 27.57 2.78 -4.17
CA PHE A 56 27.28 3.31 -2.84
C PHE A 56 26.12 4.31 -2.85
N PHE A 57 26.05 5.19 -3.87
CA PHE A 57 24.95 6.14 -4.01
C PHE A 57 23.60 5.48 -4.33
N ILE A 58 23.59 4.44 -5.17
CA ILE A 58 22.39 3.64 -5.43
C ILE A 58 21.91 2.96 -4.14
N LEU A 59 22.84 2.37 -3.37
CA LEU A 59 22.51 1.68 -2.11
C LEU A 59 22.01 2.64 -1.02
N ALA A 60 22.53 3.87 -1.00
CA ALA A 60 22.13 4.92 -0.07
C ALA A 60 20.85 5.67 -0.51
N GLU A 61 20.24 5.30 -1.65
CA GLU A 61 19.12 6.01 -2.27
C GLU A 61 19.39 7.52 -2.46
N GLN A 62 20.65 7.91 -2.66
CA GLN A 62 21.05 9.31 -2.87
C GLN A 62 21.49 9.54 -4.31
N ASN A 63 21.17 10.72 -4.84
CA ASN A 63 21.59 11.10 -6.19
C ASN A 63 23.11 11.40 -6.22
N PRO A 64 23.92 10.67 -7.00
CA PRO A 64 25.38 10.85 -7.08
C PRO A 64 25.80 12.24 -7.60
N PHE A 65 24.91 12.94 -8.32
CA PHE A 65 25.17 14.27 -8.85
C PHE A 65 24.95 15.39 -7.83
N ARG A 66 24.46 15.08 -6.63
CA ARG A 66 24.24 16.07 -5.55
C ARG A 66 25.53 16.79 -5.14
N LEU A 67 26.69 16.13 -5.26
CA LEU A 67 28.00 16.70 -4.94
C LEU A 67 28.53 17.68 -6.02
N LEU A 68 28.01 17.64 -7.24
CA LEU A 68 28.47 18.50 -8.35
C LEU A 68 27.85 19.90 -8.32
N VAL A 69 26.78 20.08 -7.56
CA VAL A 69 26.13 21.39 -7.39
C VAL A 69 26.54 21.96 -6.04
N PRO A 70 27.54 22.85 -5.97
CA PRO A 70 27.92 23.46 -4.70
C PRO A 70 26.71 24.24 -4.11
N PHE A 71 26.55 24.17 -2.79
CA PHE A 71 25.50 24.85 -2.00
C PHE A 71 24.07 24.29 -2.07
N GLN A 72 23.84 23.05 -2.54
CA GLN A 72 22.55 22.36 -2.31
C GLN A 72 22.41 21.84 -0.86
N LEU A 73 22.22 22.77 0.08
CA LEU A 73 21.75 22.49 1.44
C LEU A 73 20.30 22.00 1.46
N TYR A 74 19.56 22.23 0.38
CA TYR A 74 18.17 21.81 0.23
C TYR A 74 18.11 20.45 -0.46
N SER A 75 17.49 19.46 0.21
CA SER A 75 16.96 18.29 -0.48
C SER A 75 16.06 18.78 -1.61
N TYR A 76 16.22 18.24 -2.82
CA TYR A 76 15.17 18.40 -3.83
C TYR A 76 13.85 18.01 -3.18
N PRO A 77 12.79 18.82 -3.30
CA PRO A 77 11.49 18.41 -2.80
C PRO A 77 11.20 17.06 -3.43
N SER A 78 10.99 16.03 -2.60
CA SER A 78 10.42 14.78 -3.10
C SER A 78 9.09 15.16 -3.71
N LEU A 79 9.01 15.16 -5.05
CA LEU A 79 7.78 15.46 -5.75
C LEU A 79 6.84 14.29 -5.45
N ASP A 80 6.02 14.47 -4.41
CA ASP A 80 4.93 13.58 -4.12
C ASP A 80 3.91 13.77 -5.25
N HIS A 81 3.95 12.87 -6.24
CA HIS A 81 3.04 12.87 -7.38
C HIS A 81 1.59 12.53 -6.99
N ARG A 82 1.33 12.29 -5.71
CA ARG A 82 0.00 11.98 -5.19
C ARG A 82 -0.80 13.28 -5.01
N GLU A 83 -2.01 13.28 -5.54
CA GLU A 83 -2.96 14.37 -5.34
C GLU A 83 -3.86 14.06 -4.14
N PRO A 84 -4.21 15.08 -3.32
CA PRO A 84 -5.20 14.90 -2.26
C PRO A 84 -6.60 14.75 -2.87
N ILE A 85 -7.26 13.63 -2.60
CA ILE A 85 -8.67 13.40 -2.91
C ILE A 85 -9.50 13.41 -1.63
N VAL A 86 -10.77 13.81 -1.75
CA VAL A 86 -11.69 13.83 -0.60
C VAL A 86 -12.36 12.46 -0.50
N ILE A 87 -12.19 11.80 0.65
CA ILE A 87 -12.85 10.53 0.97
C ILE A 87 -13.69 10.76 2.23
N TYR A 88 -14.91 10.25 2.25
CA TYR A 88 -15.71 10.24 3.47
C TYR A 88 -15.44 8.98 4.26
N ILE A 89 -15.24 9.15 5.56
CA ILE A 89 -15.18 8.07 6.55
C ILE A 89 -16.39 8.16 7.47
N SER A 90 -16.74 7.04 8.10
CA SER A 90 -17.97 6.92 8.89
C SER A 90 -17.67 6.36 10.28
N ASN A 91 -18.43 6.81 11.28
CA ASN A 91 -18.45 6.21 12.62
C ASN A 91 -19.35 4.95 12.69
N GLY A 92 -19.95 4.53 11.57
CA GLY A 92 -20.87 3.40 11.48
C GLY A 92 -22.24 3.60 12.13
N GLU A 93 -22.49 4.77 12.72
CA GLU A 93 -23.77 5.17 13.34
C GLU A 93 -24.47 6.29 12.55
N GLY A 94 -23.87 6.70 11.43
CA GLY A 94 -24.48 7.58 10.43
C GLY A 94 -23.74 8.91 10.24
N GLU A 95 -22.85 9.29 11.14
CA GLU A 95 -22.01 10.47 10.97
C GLU A 95 -20.86 10.19 10.01
N GLN A 96 -20.60 11.15 9.12
CA GLN A 96 -19.51 11.06 8.15
C GLN A 96 -18.71 12.34 8.15
N ILE A 97 -17.38 12.21 8.03
CA ILE A 97 -16.48 13.36 7.87
C ILE A 97 -15.65 13.20 6.60
N PRO A 98 -15.42 14.30 5.86
CA PRO A 98 -14.49 14.30 4.74
C PRO A 98 -13.06 14.32 5.27
N ILE A 99 -12.20 13.48 4.69
CA ILE A 99 -10.76 13.43 4.94
C ILE A 99 -10.01 13.57 3.62
N HIS A 100 -8.79 14.11 3.67
CA HIS A 100 -7.96 14.27 2.48
C HIS A 100 -6.95 13.13 2.40
N ARG A 101 -7.09 12.28 1.38
CA ARG A 101 -6.15 11.18 1.15
C ARG A 101 -5.28 11.47 -0.06
N LYS A 102 -3.97 11.37 0.14
CA LYS A 102 -3.00 11.48 -0.95
C LYS A 102 -2.97 10.18 -1.75
N VAL A 103 -3.43 10.23 -3.00
CA VAL A 103 -3.43 9.09 -3.90
C VAL A 103 -2.77 9.41 -5.24
N LEU A 104 -2.19 8.41 -5.89
CA LEU A 104 -1.77 8.54 -7.28
C LEU A 104 -3.03 8.52 -8.15
N LYS A 105 -3.55 9.71 -8.47
CA LYS A 105 -4.79 9.86 -9.23
C LYS A 105 -4.62 9.26 -10.61
N GLN A 106 -5.58 8.40 -10.98
CA GLN A 106 -5.60 7.78 -12.30
C GLN A 106 -6.38 8.68 -13.28
N ASP A 107 -5.86 8.82 -14.50
CA ASP A 107 -6.49 9.64 -15.54
C ASP A 107 -7.77 8.99 -16.09
N GLU A 108 -7.82 7.66 -16.11
CA GLU A 108 -8.99 6.91 -16.56
C GLU A 108 -10.07 6.90 -15.47
N THR A 109 -11.26 7.40 -15.81
CA THR A 109 -12.37 7.58 -14.86
C THR A 109 -12.79 6.28 -14.17
N GLY A 110 -12.90 5.17 -14.89
CA GLY A 110 -13.29 3.89 -14.32
C GLY A 110 -12.26 3.37 -13.31
N ALA A 111 -10.98 3.56 -13.63
CA ALA A 111 -9.87 3.17 -12.78
C ALA A 111 -9.79 4.08 -11.53
N PHE A 112 -10.07 5.38 -11.69
CA PHE A 112 -10.19 6.32 -10.57
C PHE A 112 -11.38 6.00 -9.65
N ILE A 113 -12.53 5.60 -10.18
CA ILE A 113 -13.66 5.13 -9.36
C ILE A 113 -13.26 3.88 -8.56
N TYR A 114 -12.62 2.90 -9.21
CA TYR A 114 -12.11 1.71 -8.53
C TYR A 114 -11.14 2.06 -7.38
N GLN A 115 -10.29 3.06 -7.59
CA GLN A 115 -9.40 3.59 -6.56
C GLN A 115 -10.17 4.23 -5.40
N ILE A 116 -11.15 5.10 -5.67
CA ILE A 116 -12.01 5.72 -4.64
C ILE A 116 -12.72 4.64 -3.80
N VAL A 117 -13.28 3.61 -4.43
CA VAL A 117 -13.94 2.49 -3.74
C VAL A 117 -12.99 1.79 -2.78
N GLY A 118 -11.75 1.55 -3.20
CA GLY A 118 -10.71 0.97 -2.34
C GLY A 118 -10.33 1.88 -1.17
N GLU A 119 -10.24 3.19 -1.41
CA GLU A 119 -9.89 4.14 -0.37
C GLU A 119 -10.95 4.25 0.72
N VAL A 120 -12.24 4.16 0.37
CA VAL A 120 -13.34 4.18 1.37
C VAL A 120 -13.23 2.99 2.34
N GLY A 121 -12.88 1.80 1.84
CA GLY A 121 -12.70 0.59 2.66
C GLY A 121 -11.36 0.49 3.39
N SER A 122 -10.38 1.32 3.00
CA SER A 122 -9.05 1.33 3.60
C SER A 122 -9.08 1.87 5.03
N PRO A 123 -8.27 1.30 5.94
CA PRO A 123 -8.28 1.68 7.35
C PRO A 123 -7.99 3.18 7.54
N PRO A 124 -8.61 3.82 8.54
CA PRO A 124 -8.36 5.22 8.83
C PRO A 124 -6.94 5.36 9.40
N TYR A 125 -6.03 5.97 8.63
CA TYR A 125 -4.76 6.49 9.13
C TYR A 125 -4.92 8.00 9.28
N PHE A 126 -4.81 8.51 10.51
CA PHE A 126 -5.03 9.93 10.79
C PHE A 126 -3.73 10.71 10.78
N ASP A 127 -3.79 11.92 10.25
CA ASP A 127 -3.03 13.03 10.80
C ASP A 127 -3.83 13.58 12.00
N SER A 128 -3.19 13.78 13.17
CA SER A 128 -3.88 14.11 14.43
C SER A 128 -4.68 15.43 14.37
N VAL A 129 -4.39 16.26 13.37
CA VAL A 129 -5.06 17.53 13.09
C VAL A 129 -6.43 17.33 12.42
N GLU A 130 -6.62 16.28 11.63
CA GLU A 130 -7.88 16.01 10.91
C GLU A 130 -8.95 15.31 11.77
N ALA A 131 -8.56 14.76 12.92
CA ALA A 131 -9.46 14.04 13.84
C ALA A 131 -10.34 14.95 14.72
N LEU A 132 -10.08 16.26 14.73
CA LEU A 132 -10.92 17.25 15.40
C LEU A 132 -12.16 17.52 14.55
N ALA A 133 -13.27 16.88 14.90
CA ALA A 133 -14.56 17.15 14.27
C ALA A 133 -14.97 18.63 14.45
N LYS A 134 -15.92 19.08 13.62
CA LYS A 134 -16.47 20.45 13.60
C LYS A 134 -16.94 20.99 14.98
N ASP A 135 -17.15 20.12 15.97
CA ASP A 135 -17.69 20.46 17.29
C ASP A 135 -16.73 20.15 18.47
N GLY A 136 -15.45 19.89 18.21
CA GLY A 136 -14.48 19.59 19.28
C GLY A 136 -14.64 18.23 19.96
N LYS A 137 -15.56 17.39 19.47
CA LYS A 137 -15.67 15.98 19.84
C LYS A 137 -14.70 15.14 19.01
N LEU A 138 -14.05 14.16 19.64
CA LEU A 138 -13.17 13.21 18.96
C LEU A 138 -14.03 12.29 18.07
N PHE A 139 -13.81 12.33 16.75
CA PHE A 139 -14.47 11.42 15.83
C PHE A 139 -13.75 10.07 15.84
N SER A 140 -14.47 8.99 16.12
CA SER A 140 -13.94 7.62 16.09
C SER A 140 -14.51 6.87 14.88
N PRO A 141 -13.81 6.87 13.73
CA PRO A 141 -14.26 6.12 12.57
C PRO A 141 -14.18 4.62 12.82
N LYS A 142 -15.18 3.93 12.27
CA LYS A 142 -15.17 2.48 12.16
C LYS A 142 -14.61 2.09 10.80
N LYS A 143 -13.89 0.97 10.75
CA LYS A 143 -13.38 0.42 9.48
C LYS A 143 -14.56 0.00 8.60
N LEU A 144 -14.67 0.58 7.41
CA LEU A 144 -15.69 0.21 6.42
C LEU A 144 -15.31 -1.06 5.65
N LEU A 145 -16.25 -1.60 4.87
CA LEU A 145 -16.00 -2.80 4.07
C LEU A 145 -15.16 -2.45 2.83
N ASP A 146 -14.15 -3.26 2.53
CA ASP A 146 -13.43 -3.17 1.25
C ASP A 146 -14.23 -3.91 0.17
N ILE A 147 -15.07 -3.16 -0.55
CA ILE A 147 -15.94 -3.67 -1.62
C ILE A 147 -15.32 -3.49 -3.02
N ARG A 148 -14.04 -3.08 -3.11
CA ARG A 148 -13.38 -2.76 -4.38
C ARG A 148 -13.41 -3.91 -5.38
N PHE A 149 -13.15 -5.14 -4.93
CA PHE A 149 -13.15 -6.32 -5.80
C PHE A 149 -14.56 -6.77 -6.21
N ALA A 150 -15.60 -6.23 -5.57
CA ALA A 150 -16.98 -6.46 -6.00
C ALA A 150 -17.42 -5.51 -7.11
N LEU A 151 -16.65 -4.45 -7.41
CA LEU A 151 -16.94 -3.53 -8.50
C LEU A 151 -16.74 -4.26 -9.84
N LYS A 152 -17.83 -4.56 -10.54
CA LYS A 152 -17.78 -5.23 -11.84
C LYS A 152 -17.57 -4.23 -12.96
N GLN A 153 -18.34 -3.15 -12.95
CA GLN A 153 -18.22 -2.08 -13.93
C GLN A 153 -18.80 -0.77 -13.36
N SER A 154 -18.28 0.36 -13.84
CA SER A 154 -18.90 1.67 -13.64
C SER A 154 -18.90 2.45 -14.96
N TRP A 155 -19.94 3.23 -15.21
CA TRP A 155 -20.03 4.07 -16.40
C TRP A 155 -20.94 5.28 -16.17
N PHE A 156 -20.63 6.36 -16.89
CA PHE A 156 -21.45 7.56 -16.87
C PHE A 156 -22.50 7.55 -17.98
N LEU A 157 -23.65 8.14 -17.68
CA LEU A 157 -24.77 8.38 -18.57
C LEU A 157 -25.14 9.86 -18.53
N GLN A 158 -25.85 10.32 -19.57
CA GLN A 158 -26.41 11.68 -19.64
C GLN A 158 -25.36 12.80 -19.49
N LYS A 159 -24.24 12.72 -20.24
CA LYS A 159 -23.14 13.70 -20.15
C LYS A 159 -22.60 13.85 -18.72
N ASP A 160 -22.24 12.72 -18.12
CA ASP A 160 -21.60 12.64 -16.80
C ASP A 160 -22.47 13.05 -15.59
N SER A 161 -23.76 13.32 -15.79
CA SER A 161 -24.66 13.66 -14.69
C SER A 161 -25.18 12.45 -13.90
N LYS A 162 -25.14 11.25 -14.50
CA LYS A 162 -25.58 10.01 -13.88
C LYS A 162 -24.48 8.96 -13.92
N LEU A 163 -24.11 8.41 -12.77
CA LEU A 163 -23.15 7.32 -12.64
C LEU A 163 -23.92 6.03 -12.34
N VAL A 164 -23.67 4.98 -13.10
CA VAL A 164 -24.15 3.64 -12.79
C VAL A 164 -22.99 2.77 -12.33
N ILE A 165 -23.19 2.07 -11.22
CA ILE A 165 -22.21 1.16 -10.63
C ILE A 165 -22.83 -0.23 -10.53
N ASP A 166 -22.25 -1.20 -11.23
CA ASP A 166 -22.65 -2.61 -11.19
C ASP A 166 -21.76 -3.39 -10.21
N TRP A 167 -22.40 -4.01 -9.23
CA TRP A 167 -21.76 -4.80 -8.18
C TRP A 167 -21.98 -6.30 -8.38
N ASN A 168 -20.95 -7.09 -8.09
CA ASN A 168 -21.06 -8.54 -7.99
C ASN A 168 -21.56 -8.95 -6.60
N VAL A 169 -22.79 -9.48 -6.55
CA VAL A 169 -23.47 -9.85 -5.29
C VAL A 169 -22.74 -10.96 -4.53
N GLN A 170 -22.22 -11.98 -5.23
CA GLN A 170 -21.51 -13.08 -4.57
C GLN A 170 -20.22 -12.60 -3.88
N ILE A 171 -19.48 -11.68 -4.51
CA ILE A 171 -18.28 -11.09 -3.89
C ILE A 171 -18.66 -10.18 -2.74
N LEU A 172 -19.72 -9.37 -2.86
CA LEU A 172 -20.21 -8.55 -1.74
C LEU A 172 -20.61 -9.41 -0.54
N GLN A 173 -21.26 -10.55 -0.78
CA GLN A 173 -21.62 -11.51 0.27
C GLN A 173 -20.38 -12.07 0.96
N ASP A 174 -19.38 -12.54 0.20
CA ASP A 174 -18.11 -13.04 0.74
C ASP A 174 -17.39 -11.97 1.58
N VAL A 175 -17.40 -10.72 1.12
CA VAL A 175 -16.84 -9.57 1.87
C VAL A 175 -17.59 -9.37 3.19
N MET A 176 -18.92 -9.40 3.20
CA MET A 176 -19.71 -9.29 4.44
C MET A 176 -19.50 -10.48 5.38
N GLU A 177 -19.37 -11.69 4.85
CA GLU A 177 -19.11 -12.90 5.64
C GLU A 177 -17.76 -12.80 6.35
N LYS A 178 -16.72 -12.39 5.61
CA LYS A 178 -15.36 -12.18 6.13
C LYS A 178 -15.21 -10.92 6.99
N TYR A 179 -16.13 -9.97 6.88
CA TYR A 179 -16.07 -8.72 7.62
C TYR A 179 -16.18 -8.95 9.14
N ARG A 180 -15.18 -8.45 9.85
CA ARG A 180 -15.08 -8.55 11.31
C ARG A 180 -15.75 -7.34 11.94
N LEU A 181 -16.81 -7.59 12.70
CA LEU A 181 -17.53 -6.53 13.42
C LEU A 181 -16.70 -6.02 14.61
N PRO A 182 -16.75 -4.71 14.92
CA PRO A 182 -16.16 -4.19 16.15
C PRO A 182 -16.85 -4.76 17.37
N ARG A 183 -16.10 -4.98 18.46
CA ARG A 183 -16.70 -5.42 19.74
C ARG A 183 -17.67 -4.36 20.24
N THR A 184 -18.89 -4.76 20.58
CA THR A 184 -19.76 -3.93 21.42
C THR A 184 -19.20 -3.97 22.82
N LYS A 185 -18.89 -2.82 23.43
CA LYS A 185 -18.65 -2.77 24.87
C LYS A 185 -19.97 -3.16 25.53
N SER A 186 -20.05 -4.38 26.05
CA SER A 186 -21.13 -4.77 26.95
C SER A 186 -20.99 -3.92 28.20
N GLU A 187 -22.05 -3.19 28.59
CA GLU A 187 -22.13 -2.37 29.81
C GLU A 187 -22.09 -3.22 31.11
N GLU A 188 -21.80 -4.52 31.03
CA GLU A 188 -21.80 -5.44 32.16
C GLU A 188 -20.40 -5.98 32.47
N THR A 189 -19.48 -5.07 32.79
CA THR A 189 -18.42 -5.33 33.79
C THR A 189 -17.90 -3.98 34.24
N GLY A 190 -18.48 -3.46 35.33
CA GLY A 190 -17.85 -2.44 36.13
C GLY A 190 -16.66 -3.04 36.85
N ASP A 191 -15.53 -3.18 36.15
CA ASP A 191 -14.21 -3.29 36.77
C ASP A 191 -13.29 -2.31 36.05
N SER A 192 -13.11 -1.18 36.72
CA SER A 192 -12.01 -0.26 36.51
C SER A 192 -10.69 -0.98 36.80
N GLU A 193 -9.97 -1.39 35.77
CA GLU A 193 -8.54 -1.67 35.88
C GLU A 193 -7.78 -0.71 34.98
N ASP A 194 -7.27 0.34 35.63
CA ASP A 194 -6.13 1.19 35.30
C ASP A 194 -5.68 1.21 33.83
N GLU A 195 -6.18 2.19 33.08
CA GLU A 195 -5.57 2.63 31.83
C GLU A 195 -4.17 3.19 32.14
N ASN A 196 -3.13 2.40 31.85
CA ASN A 196 -1.75 2.87 31.82
C ASN A 196 -1.59 3.86 30.64
N PRO A 197 -1.39 5.17 30.89
CA PRO A 197 -1.33 6.18 29.82
C PRO A 197 -0.06 6.09 28.95
N ASN A 198 0.90 5.22 29.30
CA ASN A 198 2.14 4.98 28.55
C ASN A 198 2.19 3.58 27.91
N ALA A 199 1.10 2.82 27.91
CA ALA A 199 1.03 1.64 27.05
C ALA A 199 1.10 2.11 25.58
N PRO A 200 1.92 1.48 24.71
CA PRO A 200 1.84 1.78 23.29
C PRO A 200 0.39 1.61 22.87
N VAL A 201 -0.20 2.67 22.28
CA VAL A 201 -1.56 2.63 21.75
C VAL A 201 -1.56 1.53 20.70
N ASP A 202 -2.01 0.33 21.09
CA ASP A 202 -2.25 -0.76 20.18
C ASP A 202 -3.34 -0.29 19.22
N THR A 203 -2.93 0.24 18.07
CA THR A 203 -3.79 0.62 16.94
C THR A 203 -4.51 -0.58 16.32
N ILE A 204 -4.41 -1.75 16.96
CA ILE A 204 -4.89 -3.06 16.50
C ILE A 204 -5.70 -3.78 17.60
N THR A 205 -6.40 -3.08 18.49
CA THR A 205 -7.34 -3.74 19.42
C THR A 205 -8.66 -4.07 18.71
N TYR A 206 -8.59 -4.92 17.68
CA TYR A 206 -9.73 -5.38 16.86
C TYR A 206 -9.72 -6.91 16.71
N TYR A 207 -9.80 -7.64 17.83
CA TYR A 207 -9.86 -9.10 17.77
C TYR A 207 -10.92 -9.69 18.70
N SER A 208 -12.10 -9.96 18.17
CA SER A 208 -12.77 -11.24 18.44
C SER A 208 -13.63 -11.65 17.24
N ALA A 209 -13.05 -12.45 16.35
CA ALA A 209 -13.71 -13.73 16.15
C ALA A 209 -13.58 -14.42 17.51
N GLY A 210 -14.68 -14.54 18.25
CA GLY A 210 -14.65 -15.12 19.59
C GLY A 210 -13.93 -16.46 19.53
N THR A 211 -12.90 -16.58 20.36
CA THR A 211 -12.60 -17.84 21.03
C THR A 211 -13.89 -18.37 21.64
N GLU A 212 -14.00 -19.68 21.82
CA GLU A 212 -15.17 -20.44 22.28
C GLU A 212 -15.76 -20.04 23.66
N THR A 213 -15.37 -18.89 24.21
CA THR A 213 -15.53 -18.48 25.61
C THR A 213 -16.16 -17.08 25.73
N GLY A 214 -17.20 -16.78 24.95
CA GLY A 214 -18.02 -15.57 25.11
C GLY A 214 -19.47 -15.80 24.67
N PRO A 215 -20.45 -14.99 25.15
CA PRO A 215 -21.84 -15.11 24.72
C PRO A 215 -21.91 -14.91 23.20
N LYS A 216 -22.27 -15.95 22.46
CA LYS A 216 -22.47 -15.88 21.01
C LYS A 216 -23.67 -14.98 20.75
N GLU A 217 -23.44 -13.81 20.16
CA GLU A 217 -24.52 -13.00 19.59
C GLU A 217 -25.32 -13.87 18.61
N SER A 218 -26.65 -13.73 18.61
CA SER A 218 -27.50 -14.43 17.63
C SER A 218 -27.09 -14.03 16.21
N GLU A 219 -27.15 -14.98 15.27
CA GLU A 219 -26.79 -14.76 13.86
C GLU A 219 -27.57 -13.60 13.23
N GLU A 220 -28.82 -13.39 13.66
CA GLU A 220 -29.67 -12.28 13.20
C GLU A 220 -29.08 -10.90 13.56
N VAL A 221 -28.54 -10.74 14.78
CA VAL A 221 -27.93 -9.48 15.23
C VAL A 221 -26.65 -9.20 14.47
N VAL A 222 -25.83 -10.25 14.27
CA VAL A 222 -24.60 -10.16 13.47
C VAL A 222 -24.91 -9.73 12.04
N ASN A 223 -25.92 -10.34 11.41
CA ASN A 223 -26.33 -10.02 10.04
C ASN A 223 -26.86 -8.59 9.93
N LYS A 224 -27.69 -8.13 10.87
CA LYS A 224 -28.15 -6.73 10.92
C LYS A 224 -27.00 -5.74 11.00
N ARG A 225 -26.00 -6.02 11.84
CA ARG A 225 -24.82 -5.15 11.99
C ARG A 225 -23.95 -5.13 10.73
N LYS A 226 -23.82 -6.27 10.03
CA LYS A 226 -23.13 -6.35 8.73
C LYS A 226 -23.85 -5.52 7.66
N ILE A 227 -25.17 -5.58 7.61
CA ILE A 227 -25.99 -4.75 6.71
C ILE A 227 -25.78 -3.27 7.00
N LEU A 228 -25.84 -2.85 8.28
CA LEU A 228 -25.58 -1.46 8.67
C LEU A 228 -24.16 -1.01 8.27
N ALA A 229 -23.16 -1.87 8.42
CA ALA A 229 -21.81 -1.57 7.99
C ALA A 229 -21.74 -1.41 6.45
N MET A 230 -22.42 -2.26 5.69
CA MET A 230 -22.54 -2.14 4.23
C MET A 230 -23.25 -0.83 3.81
N GLU A 231 -24.37 -0.49 4.44
CA GLU A 231 -25.08 0.77 4.21
C GLU A 231 -24.18 1.98 4.47
N SER A 232 -23.43 1.95 5.57
CA SER A 232 -22.49 3.01 5.92
C SER A 232 -21.34 3.12 4.91
N THR A 233 -20.91 1.99 4.34
CA THR A 233 -19.89 1.92 3.29
C THR A 233 -20.38 2.54 1.99
N ILE A 234 -21.58 2.14 1.53
CA ILE A 234 -22.20 2.68 0.31
C ILE A 234 -22.48 4.19 0.47
N ARG A 235 -22.96 4.62 1.64
CA ARG A 235 -23.19 6.05 1.90
C ARG A 235 -21.90 6.85 1.83
N ALA A 236 -20.83 6.38 2.46
CA ALA A 236 -19.52 7.03 2.45
C ALA A 236 -18.92 7.06 1.03
N LEU A 237 -19.09 5.98 0.28
CA LEU A 237 -18.71 5.92 -1.13
C LEU A 237 -19.46 6.98 -1.95
N ASN A 238 -20.77 7.09 -1.80
CA ASN A 238 -21.58 8.06 -2.55
C ASN A 238 -21.18 9.50 -2.26
N ALA A 239 -20.98 9.83 -0.99
CA ALA A 239 -20.47 11.15 -0.60
C ALA A 239 -19.09 11.43 -1.20
N SER A 240 -18.19 10.44 -1.21
CA SER A 240 -16.87 10.55 -1.83
C SER A 240 -16.96 10.76 -3.34
N LEU A 241 -17.84 10.03 -4.04
CA LEU A 241 -18.03 10.18 -5.48
C LEU A 241 -18.61 11.55 -5.85
N PHE A 242 -19.57 12.08 -5.09
CA PHE A 242 -20.13 13.41 -5.35
C PHE A 242 -19.12 14.55 -5.15
N GLU A 243 -18.18 14.43 -4.22
CA GLU A 243 -17.13 15.46 -4.06
C GLU A 243 -16.08 15.39 -5.16
N ASN A 244 -15.68 14.18 -5.57
CA ASN A 244 -14.64 14.02 -6.60
C ASN A 244 -15.18 14.26 -8.02
N PHE A 245 -16.48 14.01 -8.27
CA PHE A 245 -17.14 14.23 -9.56
C PHE A 245 -18.20 15.33 -9.44
N LYS A 246 -17.79 16.59 -9.63
CA LYS A 246 -18.66 17.75 -9.38
C LYS A 246 -19.90 17.84 -10.27
N ASP A 247 -19.85 17.29 -11.47
CA ASP A 247 -20.97 17.29 -12.43
C ASP A 247 -21.98 16.17 -12.17
N LEU A 248 -21.63 15.22 -11.29
CA LEU A 248 -22.47 14.09 -10.93
C LEU A 248 -23.66 14.54 -10.07
N LYS A 249 -24.87 14.16 -10.50
CA LYS A 249 -26.13 14.47 -9.81
C LYS A 249 -26.76 13.23 -9.18
N THR A 250 -26.63 12.08 -9.83
CA THR A 250 -27.30 10.85 -9.40
C THR A 250 -26.38 9.64 -9.54
N ILE A 251 -26.37 8.76 -8.53
CA ILE A 251 -25.67 7.48 -8.53
C ILE A 251 -26.72 6.37 -8.49
N GLU A 252 -26.64 5.43 -9.42
CA GLU A 252 -27.46 4.22 -9.44
C GLU A 252 -26.59 3.00 -9.14
N HIS A 253 -26.97 2.21 -8.14
CA HIS A 253 -26.33 0.94 -7.80
C HIS A 253 -27.16 -0.21 -8.36
N GLN A 254 -26.51 -1.05 -9.16
CA GLN A 254 -27.04 -2.29 -9.68
C GLN A 254 -26.34 -3.46 -8.99
N PHE A 255 -27.12 -4.49 -8.65
CA PHE A 255 -26.64 -5.66 -7.94
C PHE A 255 -26.85 -6.89 -8.84
N SER A 256 -25.77 -7.30 -9.52
CA SER A 256 -25.77 -8.44 -10.44
C SER A 256 -25.33 -9.72 -9.72
N GLY A 257 -26.14 -10.77 -9.78
CA GLY A 257 -25.80 -12.10 -9.26
C GLY A 257 -27.01 -12.91 -8.79
N GLU A 258 -26.73 -14.06 -8.17
CA GLU A 258 -27.76 -14.83 -7.47
C GLU A 258 -28.02 -14.17 -6.11
N LEU A 259 -29.27 -13.80 -5.87
CA LEU A 259 -29.67 -13.15 -4.63
C LEU A 259 -29.75 -14.19 -3.50
N SER A 260 -28.96 -13.98 -2.45
CA SER A 260 -29.07 -14.76 -1.22
C SER A 260 -30.32 -14.35 -0.45
N PRO A 261 -31.07 -15.31 0.13
CA PRO A 261 -32.23 -14.99 0.98
C PRO A 261 -31.84 -14.32 2.30
N VAL A 262 -30.56 -14.34 2.68
CA VAL A 262 -30.05 -13.80 3.95
C VAL A 262 -29.85 -12.28 3.89
N TYR A 263 -29.44 -11.76 2.74
CA TYR A 263 -29.14 -10.34 2.54
C TYR A 263 -30.07 -9.77 1.48
N HIS A 264 -31.02 -8.94 1.91
CA HIS A 264 -31.94 -8.25 1.01
C HIS A 264 -31.24 -7.04 0.36
N TRP A 265 -30.51 -7.26 -0.73
CA TRP A 265 -29.79 -6.20 -1.45
C TRP A 265 -30.71 -5.07 -1.96
N ASP A 266 -31.98 -5.39 -2.21
CA ASP A 266 -33.02 -4.42 -2.61
C ASP A 266 -33.35 -3.40 -1.51
N SER A 267 -33.01 -3.67 -0.24
CA SER A 267 -33.19 -2.69 0.84
C SER A 267 -32.11 -1.61 0.87
N LEU A 268 -30.99 -1.81 0.17
CA LEU A 268 -29.96 -0.79 0.01
C LEU A 268 -30.44 0.24 -1.01
N SER A 269 -30.20 1.52 -0.76
CA SER A 269 -30.65 2.60 -1.65
C SER A 269 -30.05 2.44 -3.05
N THR A 270 -30.87 1.99 -4.01
CA THR A 270 -30.46 1.73 -5.39
C THR A 270 -30.25 2.99 -6.22
N LEU A 271 -30.91 4.10 -5.84
CA LEU A 271 -30.73 5.40 -6.47
C LEU A 271 -30.49 6.46 -5.41
N VAL A 272 -29.38 7.19 -5.55
CA VAL A 272 -29.00 8.27 -4.64
C VAL A 272 -28.83 9.55 -5.44
N THR A 273 -29.53 10.59 -5.02
CA THR A 273 -29.38 11.95 -5.58
C THR A 273 -28.45 12.75 -4.69
N ARG A 274 -27.68 13.65 -5.29
CA ARG A 274 -26.86 14.61 -4.54
C ARG A 274 -27.78 15.41 -3.58
N PRO A 275 -27.41 15.53 -2.30
CA PRO A 275 -28.16 16.34 -1.34
C PRO A 275 -28.13 17.83 -1.69
#